data_AF-A0A379W4B0-F1
#
_entry.id   AF-A0A379W4B0-F1
#
_cell.length_a   1.000
_cell.length_b   1.000
_cell.length_c   1.000
_cell.angle_alpha   90.00
_cell.angle_beta   90.00
_cell.angle_gamma   90.00
#
_symmetry.space_group_name_H-M   'P 1'
#
loop_
_entity.id
_entity.type
_entity.pdbx_description
1 polymer ?
#
loop_
_entity_poly.entity_id
_entity_poly.type
_entity_poly.pdbx_seq_one_letter_code
_entity_poly.pdbx_strand_id
1 'polypeptide(L)'
;MRHTVIFASAFATLVTASAFAADLPGKGITVQPIQSTISEESFQTLLVSRALEKLGYTVNKPSEVDYNVGYTSIASGDATFTAVNWQPLHDDMYAAAGGDKKFYREGVFVSGAAQGYLIDKKPPSSTTSLISLN
;
A
#
# COMPACT_ATOMS: atom_id res chain seq x y z
N MET A 1 20.64 -20.58 -76.45
CA MET A 1 21.15 -20.62 -75.06
C MET A 1 20.73 -19.33 -74.37
N ARG A 2 20.23 -19.45 -73.14
CA ARG A 2 19.46 -18.43 -72.40
C ARG A 2 20.39 -17.33 -71.86
N HIS A 3 20.11 -16.06 -72.14
CA HIS A 3 20.66 -14.94 -71.38
C HIS A 3 19.60 -14.44 -70.41
N THR A 4 19.88 -14.69 -69.14
CA THR A 4 19.02 -14.44 -67.98
C THR A 4 18.90 -12.94 -67.74
N VAL A 5 17.69 -12.42 -67.84
CA VAL A 5 17.32 -11.10 -67.32
C VAL A 5 17.05 -11.29 -65.82
N ILE A 6 17.80 -10.62 -64.94
CA ILE A 6 17.44 -10.54 -63.52
C ILE A 6 17.26 -9.07 -63.18
N PHE A 7 16.00 -8.67 -63.17
CA PHE A 7 15.50 -7.41 -62.63
C PHE A 7 15.81 -7.31 -61.14
N ALA A 8 16.22 -6.11 -60.73
CA ALA A 8 16.29 -5.70 -59.33
C ALA A 8 14.93 -5.83 -58.64
N SER A 9 14.91 -6.35 -57.42
CA SER A 9 13.92 -5.95 -56.42
C SER A 9 14.42 -6.33 -55.02
N ALA A 10 15.08 -5.36 -54.36
CA ALA A 10 15.37 -5.44 -52.93
C ALA A 10 14.08 -5.12 -52.17
N PHE A 11 13.33 -6.15 -51.77
CA PHE A 11 12.16 -5.98 -50.92
C PHE A 11 12.62 -5.92 -49.46
N ALA A 12 12.96 -4.72 -48.99
CA ALA A 12 13.23 -4.45 -47.58
C ALA A 12 11.90 -4.54 -46.80
N THR A 13 11.66 -5.65 -46.12
CA THR A 13 10.55 -5.79 -45.18
C THR A 13 10.81 -4.92 -43.95
N LEU A 14 10.29 -3.68 -43.96
CA LEU A 14 10.05 -2.93 -42.74
C LEU A 14 8.92 -3.64 -41.98
N VAL A 15 9.26 -4.50 -41.03
CA VAL A 15 8.32 -4.89 -39.98
C VAL A 15 8.26 -3.72 -39.01
N THR A 16 7.37 -2.76 -39.28
CA THR A 16 6.90 -1.83 -38.24
C THR A 16 6.11 -2.65 -37.24
N ALA A 17 6.79 -3.16 -36.21
CA ALA A 17 6.11 -3.61 -35.01
C ALA A 17 5.43 -2.39 -34.38
N SER A 18 4.12 -2.30 -34.55
CA SER A 18 3.30 -1.35 -33.81
C SER A 18 3.50 -1.64 -32.32
N ALA A 19 4.28 -0.81 -31.64
CA ALA A 19 4.38 -0.87 -30.19
C ALA A 19 3.02 -0.42 -29.63
N PHE A 20 2.11 -1.38 -29.40
CA PHE A 20 0.92 -1.12 -28.61
C PHE A 20 1.40 -0.81 -27.19
N ALA A 21 1.10 0.39 -26.70
CA ALA A 21 1.32 0.72 -25.31
C ALA A 21 0.56 -0.32 -24.45
N ALA A 22 1.31 -1.06 -23.63
CA ALA A 22 0.68 -1.96 -22.67
C ALA A 22 -0.20 -1.12 -21.74
N ASP A 23 -1.44 -1.56 -21.53
CA ASP A 23 -2.30 -0.95 -20.54
C ASP A 23 -1.65 -1.01 -19.16
N LEU A 24 -1.81 0.05 -18.37
CA LEU A 24 -1.32 0.09 -17.00
C LEU A 24 -1.98 -1.03 -16.16
N PRO A 25 -1.25 -1.66 -15.22
CA PRO A 25 -1.71 -2.85 -14.52
C PRO A 25 -2.99 -2.62 -13.68
N GLY A 26 -3.26 -1.39 -13.26
CA GLY A 26 -4.44 -1.02 -12.48
C GLY A 26 -5.68 -0.63 -13.30
N LYS A 27 -5.59 -0.61 -14.64
CA LYS A 27 -6.68 -0.11 -15.50
C LYS A 27 -7.98 -0.88 -15.24
N GLY A 28 -9.04 -0.16 -14.89
CA GLY A 28 -10.36 -0.72 -14.61
C GLY A 28 -10.52 -1.33 -13.22
N ILE A 29 -9.50 -1.24 -12.36
CA ILE A 29 -9.54 -1.72 -10.97
C ILE A 29 -9.69 -0.54 -10.03
N THR A 30 -10.71 -0.58 -9.18
CA THR A 30 -10.92 0.38 -8.10
C THR A 30 -10.37 -0.19 -6.79
N VAL A 31 -9.65 0.63 -6.04
CA VAL A 31 -9.13 0.27 -4.70
C VAL A 31 -9.72 1.17 -3.64
N GLN A 32 -9.93 0.60 -2.45
CA GLN A 32 -10.50 1.27 -1.29
C GLN A 32 -9.46 1.28 -0.15
N PRO A 33 -8.74 2.39 0.05
CA PRO A 33 -7.85 2.54 1.20
C PRO A 33 -8.65 2.62 2.51
N ILE A 34 -8.05 2.18 3.60
CA ILE A 34 -8.63 2.30 4.95
C ILE A 34 -7.58 2.71 5.98
N GLN A 35 -7.98 3.62 6.87
CA GLN A 35 -7.16 4.15 7.97
C GLN A 35 -8.04 4.41 9.20
N SER A 36 -7.44 4.84 10.31
CA SER A 36 -8.20 5.33 11.46
C SER A 36 -8.66 6.77 11.28
N THR A 37 -9.35 7.29 12.29
CA THR A 37 -9.74 8.72 12.37
C THR A 37 -8.58 9.64 12.73
N ILE A 38 -7.37 9.10 12.95
CA ILE A 38 -6.15 9.89 13.20
C ILE A 38 -5.72 10.55 11.90
N SER A 39 -5.79 11.88 11.87
CA SER A 39 -5.52 12.65 10.64
C SER A 39 -4.07 12.52 10.17
N GLU A 40 -3.13 12.33 11.09
CA GLU A 40 -1.69 12.17 10.86
C GLU A 40 -1.37 10.94 9.98
N GLU A 41 -2.25 9.93 9.97
CA GLU A 41 -2.12 8.75 9.11
C GLU A 41 -2.41 9.05 7.63
N SER A 42 -3.11 10.15 7.33
CA SER A 42 -3.58 10.43 5.98
C SER A 42 -2.45 10.65 4.99
N PHE A 43 -1.33 11.26 5.44
CA PHE A 43 -0.21 11.55 4.55
C PHE A 43 0.36 10.26 3.92
N GLN A 44 0.65 9.26 4.76
CA GLN A 44 1.26 8.02 4.29
C GLN A 44 0.27 7.15 3.51
N THR A 45 -1.01 7.17 3.87
CA THR A 45 -2.08 6.50 3.11
C THR A 45 -2.22 7.10 1.71
N LEU A 46 -2.29 8.43 1.62
CA LEU A 46 -2.40 9.12 0.34
C LEU A 46 -1.14 8.94 -0.53
N LEU A 47 0.04 8.81 0.06
CA LEU A 47 1.26 8.50 -0.68
C LEU A 47 1.15 7.18 -1.45
N VAL A 48 0.68 6.12 -0.78
CA VAL A 48 0.42 4.82 -1.42
C VAL A 48 -0.68 4.95 -2.48
N SER A 49 -1.77 5.67 -2.17
CA SER A 49 -2.83 5.95 -3.13
C SER A 49 -2.30 6.62 -4.40
N ARG A 50 -1.45 7.65 -4.29
CA ARG A 50 -0.85 8.32 -5.46
C ARG A 50 0.03 7.38 -6.28
N ALA A 51 0.77 6.48 -5.64
CA ALA A 51 1.53 5.47 -6.36
C ALA A 51 0.62 4.50 -7.14
N LEU A 52 -0.48 4.04 -6.53
CA LEU A 52 -1.48 3.20 -7.20
C LEU A 52 -2.16 3.93 -8.37
N GLU A 53 -2.50 5.22 -8.21
CA GLU A 53 -3.01 6.02 -9.34
C GLU A 53 -2.03 6.06 -10.52
N LYS A 54 -0.71 6.17 -10.26
CA LYS A 54 0.32 6.11 -11.32
C LYS A 54 0.42 4.74 -11.98
N LEU A 55 0.01 3.67 -11.29
CA LEU A 55 -0.14 2.33 -11.84
C LEU A 55 -1.49 2.11 -12.54
N GLY A 56 -2.34 3.14 -12.66
CA GLY A 56 -3.59 3.12 -13.41
C GLY A 56 -4.83 2.71 -12.62
N TYR A 57 -4.72 2.55 -11.30
CA TYR A 57 -5.87 2.24 -10.44
C TYR A 57 -6.77 3.47 -10.23
N THR A 58 -8.07 3.25 -10.11
CA THR A 58 -9.00 4.24 -9.54
C THR A 58 -8.93 4.12 -8.02
N VAL A 59 -8.46 5.15 -7.33
CA VAL A 59 -8.32 5.11 -5.86
C VAL A 59 -9.41 5.94 -5.21
N ASN A 60 -10.25 5.31 -4.40
CA ASN A 60 -11.26 6.01 -3.62
C ASN A 60 -10.61 6.82 -2.48
N LYS A 61 -11.37 7.77 -1.92
CA LYS A 61 -10.98 8.43 -0.67
C LYS A 61 -10.80 7.37 0.43
N PRO A 62 -9.75 7.46 1.27
CA PRO A 62 -9.61 6.57 2.41
C PRO A 62 -10.86 6.58 3.29
N SER A 63 -11.32 5.39 3.68
CA SER A 63 -12.35 5.24 4.70
C SER A 63 -11.69 5.32 6.08
N GLU A 64 -12.30 6.08 6.98
CA GLU A 64 -11.84 6.23 8.36
C GLU A 64 -12.71 5.36 9.28
N VAL A 65 -12.12 4.37 9.94
CA VAL A 65 -12.82 3.41 10.79
C VAL A 65 -11.98 3.01 12.00
N ASP A 66 -12.58 2.32 12.98
CA ASP A 66 -11.80 1.63 14.01
C ASP A 66 -10.86 0.58 13.39
N TYR A 67 -9.67 0.40 13.97
CA TYR A 67 -8.67 -0.51 13.40
C TYR A 67 -9.18 -1.96 13.28
N ASN A 68 -10.01 -2.47 14.21
CA ASN A 68 -10.53 -3.85 14.11
C ASN A 68 -11.47 -3.97 12.91
N VAL A 69 -12.35 -2.98 12.75
CA VAL A 69 -13.21 -2.88 11.57
C VAL A 69 -12.34 -2.84 10.31
N GLY A 70 -11.27 -2.03 10.30
CA GLY A 70 -10.31 -1.94 9.21
C GLY A 70 -9.72 -3.29 8.81
N TYR A 71 -9.18 -4.06 9.77
CA TYR A 71 -8.65 -5.40 9.51
C TYR A 71 -9.72 -6.36 8.98
N THR A 72 -10.92 -6.37 9.59
CA THR A 72 -12.01 -7.24 9.12
C THR A 72 -12.47 -6.88 7.71
N SER A 73 -12.54 -5.60 7.36
CA SER A 73 -12.91 -5.12 6.02
C SER A 73 -11.87 -5.49 4.97
N ILE A 74 -10.57 -5.46 5.29
CA ILE A 74 -9.55 -5.95 4.36
C ILE A 74 -9.64 -7.47 4.24
N ALA A 75 -9.84 -8.20 5.33
CA ALA A 75 -9.95 -9.67 5.31
C ALA A 75 -11.20 -10.20 4.59
N SER A 76 -12.29 -9.42 4.55
CA SER A 76 -13.51 -9.72 3.79
C SER A 76 -13.42 -9.27 2.32
N GLY A 77 -12.49 -8.38 1.98
CA GLY A 77 -12.32 -7.79 0.66
C GLY A 77 -13.15 -6.51 0.42
N ASP A 78 -13.81 -5.97 1.45
CA ASP A 78 -14.54 -4.69 1.37
C ASP A 78 -13.60 -3.49 1.31
N ALA A 79 -12.38 -3.64 1.84
CA ALA A 79 -11.28 -2.68 1.72
C ALA A 79 -10.06 -3.35 1.08
N THR A 80 -9.20 -2.55 0.45
CA THR A 80 -8.06 -3.08 -0.32
C THR A 80 -6.76 -3.06 0.46
N PHE A 81 -6.42 -1.95 1.12
CA PHE A 81 -5.16 -1.85 1.85
C PHE A 81 -5.26 -0.86 3.01
N THR A 82 -4.35 -1.02 3.98
CA THR A 82 -4.02 -0.02 4.98
C THR A 82 -2.52 0.25 4.95
N ALA A 83 -2.12 1.50 5.15
CA ALA A 83 -0.72 1.91 5.24
C ALA A 83 -0.22 2.03 6.70
N VAL A 84 -1.06 1.67 7.68
CA VAL A 84 -0.84 1.92 9.12
C VAL A 84 -0.93 0.65 9.97
N ASN A 85 -0.46 -0.46 9.43
CA ASN A 85 -0.30 -1.70 10.20
C ASN A 85 0.90 -1.57 11.16
N TRP A 86 0.65 -1.24 12.42
CA TRP A 86 1.70 -1.09 13.42
C TRP A 86 2.19 -2.42 13.98
N GLN A 87 3.50 -2.51 14.21
CA GLN A 87 4.11 -3.61 14.95
C GLN A 87 4.86 -3.06 16.17
N PRO A 88 4.69 -3.65 17.37
CA PRO A 88 3.86 -4.83 17.66
C PRO A 88 2.37 -4.51 17.93
N LEU A 89 1.97 -3.23 17.93
CA LEU A 89 0.68 -2.78 18.47
C LEU A 89 -0.54 -3.48 17.86
N HIS A 90 -0.50 -3.84 16.58
CA HIS A 90 -1.63 -4.45 15.90
C HIS A 90 -1.44 -5.94 15.62
N ASP A 91 -0.40 -6.59 16.17
CA ASP A 91 -0.10 -8.00 15.86
C ASP A 91 -1.26 -8.93 16.26
N ASP A 92 -1.88 -8.71 17.43
CA ASP A 92 -3.03 -9.50 17.89
C ASP A 92 -4.26 -9.30 17.00
N MET A 93 -4.51 -8.05 16.58
CA MET A 93 -5.63 -7.71 15.69
C MET A 93 -5.44 -8.33 14.30
N TYR A 94 -4.22 -8.25 13.77
CA TYR A 94 -3.83 -8.87 12.51
C TYR A 94 -4.01 -10.38 12.56
N ALA A 95 -3.52 -11.03 13.63
CA ALA A 95 -3.65 -12.47 13.82
C ALA A 95 -5.12 -12.90 13.96
N ALA A 96 -5.91 -12.16 14.75
CA ALA A 96 -7.33 -12.44 14.96
C ALA A 96 -8.16 -12.29 13.68
N ALA A 97 -7.81 -11.35 12.81
CA ALA A 97 -8.48 -11.16 11.51
C ALA A 97 -8.02 -12.18 10.43
N GLY A 98 -7.13 -13.12 10.78
CA GLY A 98 -6.73 -14.24 9.92
C GLY A 98 -5.26 -14.24 9.50
N GLY A 99 -4.50 -13.22 9.88
CA GLY A 99 -3.07 -13.10 9.65
C GLY A 99 -2.68 -13.32 8.18
N ASP A 100 -1.53 -13.97 7.96
CA ASP A 100 -0.97 -14.21 6.62
C ASP A 100 -1.86 -15.09 5.71
N LYS A 101 -2.89 -15.74 6.26
CA LYS A 101 -3.89 -16.47 5.45
C LYS A 101 -4.87 -15.54 4.74
N LYS A 102 -5.00 -14.30 5.23
CA LYS A 102 -5.95 -13.30 4.74
C LYS A 102 -5.27 -12.07 4.18
N PHE A 103 -4.09 -11.73 4.69
CA PHE A 103 -3.40 -10.51 4.34
C PHE A 103 -2.13 -10.78 3.54
N TYR A 104 -1.91 -9.95 2.53
CA TYR A 104 -0.59 -9.74 1.97
C TYR A 104 0.11 -8.64 2.77
N ARG A 105 1.29 -8.94 3.31
CA ARG A 105 2.09 -7.99 4.09
C ARG A 105 3.57 -8.25 3.86
N GLU A 106 4.21 -7.38 3.08
CA GLU A 106 5.62 -7.50 2.69
C GLU A 106 6.36 -6.18 2.86
N GLY A 107 7.63 -6.27 3.26
CA GLY A 107 8.49 -5.11 3.50
C GLY A 107 8.10 -4.30 4.75
N VAL A 108 8.80 -3.17 4.94
CA VAL A 108 8.57 -2.22 6.05
C VAL A 108 8.38 -0.83 5.45
N PHE A 109 7.18 -0.27 5.58
CA PHE A 109 6.88 1.05 5.00
C PHE A 109 7.46 2.20 5.83
N VAL A 110 7.34 2.11 7.15
CA VAL A 110 7.91 3.07 8.10
C VAL A 110 8.68 2.31 9.18
N SER A 111 9.96 2.64 9.36
CA SER A 111 10.84 2.05 10.38
C SER A 111 11.26 3.08 11.42
N GLY A 112 11.64 2.63 12.62
CA GLY A 112 12.18 3.51 13.66
C GLY A 112 11.10 4.34 14.39
N ALA A 113 9.84 3.93 14.29
CA ALA A 113 8.79 4.48 15.12
C ALA A 113 9.01 4.11 16.60
N ALA A 114 8.64 4.99 17.51
CA ALA A 114 8.86 4.83 18.93
C ALA A 114 7.55 4.97 19.71
N GLN A 115 7.45 4.21 20.81
CA GLN A 115 6.38 4.33 21.80
C GLN A 115 7.00 4.35 23.19
N GLY A 116 6.44 5.15 24.09
CA GLY A 116 6.91 5.18 25.47
C GLY A 116 6.12 6.17 26.33
N TYR A 117 6.48 6.18 27.60
CA TYR A 117 5.96 7.14 28.57
C TYR A 117 6.89 8.35 28.65
N LEU A 118 6.31 9.53 28.71
CA LEU A 118 7.04 10.78 28.90
C LEU A 118 6.57 11.43 30.19
N ILE A 119 7.51 12.04 30.91
CA ILE A 119 7.23 12.95 32.01
C ILE A 119 7.66 14.36 31.62
N ASP A 120 7.05 15.36 32.24
CA ASP A 120 7.50 16.73 32.07
C ASP A 120 8.99 16.86 32.42
N LYS A 121 9.72 17.61 31.59
CA LYS A 121 11.16 17.84 31.78
C LYS A 121 11.47 18.49 33.13
N LYS A 122 10.51 19.23 33.70
CA LYS A 122 10.59 19.82 35.04
C LYS A 122 9.72 18.98 35.99
N PRO A 123 10.29 18.29 36.99
CA PRO A 123 9.46 17.54 37.92
C PRO A 123 8.55 18.50 38.71
N PRO A 124 7.27 18.17 38.92
CA PRO A 124 6.50 18.83 39.96
C PRO A 124 7.20 18.54 41.28
N SER A 125 7.57 19.58 42.01
CA SER A 125 7.92 19.42 43.42
C SER A 125 6.71 18.77 44.10
N SER A 126 6.92 17.58 44.65
CA SER A 126 6.04 16.77 45.52
C SER A 126 5.28 15.60 44.89
N THR A 127 5.54 14.44 45.52
CA THR A 127 4.74 13.21 45.60
C THR A 127 5.01 12.14 44.54
N THR A 128 5.92 11.24 44.91
CA THR A 128 6.10 9.90 44.36
C THR A 128 4.78 9.12 44.44
N SER A 129 4.21 8.75 43.29
CA SER A 129 3.22 7.68 43.21
C SER A 129 3.93 6.42 42.73
N LEU A 130 4.03 5.43 43.62
CA LEU A 130 4.47 4.08 43.32
C LEU A 130 3.49 3.44 42.32
N ILE A 131 4.00 2.87 41.22
CA ILE A 131 3.20 2.01 40.33
C ILE A 131 3.86 0.62 40.31
N SER A 132 3.14 -0.35 40.88
CA SER A 132 3.41 -1.78 40.76
C SER A 132 2.95 -2.26 39.38
N LEU A 133 3.82 -2.96 38.65
CA LEU A 133 3.46 -3.70 37.44
C LEU A 133 3.37 -5.19 37.81
N ASN A 134 2.21 -5.79 37.60
CA ASN A 134 2.09 -7.23 37.36
C ASN A 134 2.19 -7.46 35.85
#